data_AF-A0A7J4NUL7-F1
#
_entry.id   AF-A0A7J4NUL7-F1
#
_cell.length_a   1.000
_cell.length_b   1.000
_cell.length_c   1.000
_cell.angle_alpha   90.00
_cell.angle_beta   90.00
_cell.angle_gamma   90.00
#
_symmetry.space_group_name_H-M   'P 1'
#
loop_
_entity.id
_entity.type
_entity.pdbx_description
1 polymer ?
#
loop_
_entity_poly.entity_id
_entity_poly.type
_entity_poly.pdbx_seq_one_letter_code
_entity_poly.pdbx_strand_id
1 'polypeptide(L)'
;MHIIIIGAGDVGYHLAKAIYKDHEVVIVEKDEDALEQVLGLDVQIIQGNGANVKVLKQAGVEKSDLVVAVTDHDELNIVACMAAKLLTGNGTKTIAMVSNPDYIIGPVTIREQAGMNIMICPELSLANAMYQILSIPSAVDVQDFVGGMVKMIEFKVNDKNVLLNKPLKNIQFPQCSMISAVFRDDDIIIPGGGDIIRSGDRVVIIGKEEAIQEIRKWFEVGNQSKKVLIVGGGTVGFYLVELL
;
A
#
# COMPACT_ATOMS: atom_id res chain seq x y z
N MET A 1 17.68 -15.36 0.55
CA MET A 1 16.94 -15.47 -0.72
C MET A 1 17.76 -14.82 -1.80
N HIS A 2 17.65 -15.32 -3.03
CA HIS A 2 18.21 -14.71 -4.22
C HIS A 2 17.13 -13.86 -4.90
N ILE A 3 17.30 -12.55 -4.88
CA ILE A 3 16.29 -11.57 -5.31
C ILE A 3 16.85 -10.74 -6.45
N ILE A 4 16.16 -10.74 -7.59
CA ILE A 4 16.51 -9.92 -8.74
C ILE A 4 15.57 -8.72 -8.78
N ILE A 5 16.13 -7.52 -8.75
CA ILE A 5 15.41 -6.25 -8.90
C ILE A 5 15.76 -5.69 -10.28
N ILE A 6 14.74 -5.42 -11.09
CA ILE A 6 14.88 -4.84 -12.42
C ILE A 6 14.41 -3.39 -12.36
N GLY A 7 15.35 -2.47 -12.54
CA GLY A 7 15.18 -1.04 -12.28
C GLY A 7 15.93 -0.60 -11.03
N ALA A 8 16.77 0.43 -11.17
CA ALA A 8 17.51 1.09 -10.09
C ALA A 8 17.03 2.53 -9.82
N GLY A 9 15.87 2.93 -10.36
CA GLY A 9 15.21 4.18 -9.97
C GLY A 9 14.78 4.18 -8.50
N ASP A 10 14.08 5.24 -8.07
CA ASP A 10 13.76 5.48 -6.65
C ASP A 10 13.16 4.24 -5.92
N VAL A 11 12.17 3.58 -6.55
CA VAL A 11 11.53 2.39 -6.00
C VAL A 11 12.51 1.22 -5.88
N GLY A 12 13.28 0.96 -6.93
CA GLY A 12 14.28 -0.10 -6.96
C GLY A 12 15.40 0.10 -5.94
N TYR A 13 15.90 1.34 -5.83
CA TYR A 13 16.89 1.73 -4.82
C TYR A 13 16.38 1.51 -3.40
N HIS A 14 15.19 2.03 -3.07
CA HIS A 14 14.63 1.91 -1.73
C HIS A 14 14.30 0.46 -1.36
N LEU A 15 13.81 -0.33 -2.33
CA LEU A 15 13.61 -1.76 -2.16
C LEU A 15 14.93 -2.48 -1.87
N ALA A 16 15.96 -2.27 -2.71
CA ALA A 16 17.27 -2.86 -2.52
C ALA A 16 17.86 -2.49 -1.15
N LYS A 17 17.84 -1.20 -0.80
CA LYS A 17 18.35 -0.67 0.47
C LYS A 17 17.66 -1.28 1.69
N ALA A 18 16.37 -1.61 1.59
CA ALA A 18 15.63 -2.22 2.68
C ALA A 18 16.01 -3.69 2.91
N ILE A 19 16.50 -4.40 1.88
CA ILE A 19 16.59 -5.87 1.89
C ILE A 19 18.02 -6.43 1.68
N TYR A 20 18.97 -5.63 1.21
CA TYR A 20 20.31 -6.11 0.81
C TYR A 20 21.15 -6.71 1.93
N LYS A 21 20.85 -6.41 3.20
CA LYS A 21 21.62 -6.95 4.35
C LYS A 21 21.29 -8.39 4.69
N ASP A 22 20.06 -8.82 4.38
CA ASP A 22 19.52 -10.13 4.77
C ASP A 22 19.37 -11.08 3.56
N HIS A 23 19.61 -10.58 2.36
CA HIS A 23 19.34 -11.27 1.11
C HIS A 23 20.42 -11.00 0.05
N GLU A 24 20.59 -11.95 -0.87
CA GLU A 24 21.45 -11.79 -2.04
C GLU A 24 20.64 -11.02 -3.10
N VAL A 25 21.00 -9.76 -3.31
CA VAL A 25 20.28 -8.86 -4.21
C VAL A 25 21.09 -8.63 -5.48
N VAL A 26 20.45 -8.86 -6.63
CA VAL A 26 20.98 -8.54 -7.95
C VAL A 26 20.13 -7.43 -8.56
N ILE A 27 20.76 -6.32 -8.94
CA ILE A 27 20.10 -5.20 -9.62
C ILE A 27 20.43 -5.28 -11.12
N VAL A 28 19.39 -5.23 -11.95
CA VAL A 28 19.48 -5.10 -13.40
C VAL A 28 18.98 -3.72 -13.81
N GLU A 29 19.86 -2.91 -14.37
CA GLU A 29 19.53 -1.56 -14.83
C GLU A 29 20.28 -1.23 -16.12
N LYS A 30 19.62 -0.59 -17.07
CA LYS A 30 20.22 -0.17 -18.33
C LYS A 30 20.81 1.24 -18.24
N ASP A 31 20.17 2.13 -17.49
CA ASP A 31 20.55 3.53 -17.33
C ASP A 31 21.73 3.70 -16.37
N GLU A 32 22.80 4.36 -16.84
CA GLU A 32 24.01 4.56 -16.03
C GLU A 32 23.80 5.56 -14.88
N ASP A 33 22.95 6.56 -15.06
CA ASP A 33 22.69 7.58 -14.04
C ASP A 33 21.90 6.96 -12.87
N ALA A 34 20.94 6.08 -13.18
CA ALA A 34 20.20 5.33 -12.15
C ALA A 34 21.10 4.38 -11.34
N LEU A 35 22.17 3.84 -11.96
CA LEU A 35 23.11 2.97 -11.27
C LEU A 35 23.90 3.68 -10.18
N GLU A 36 24.17 4.98 -10.32
CA GLU A 36 24.89 5.75 -9.29
C GLU A 36 24.22 5.66 -7.92
N GLN A 37 22.88 5.60 -7.89
CA GLN A 37 22.11 5.52 -6.65
C GLN A 37 22.40 4.25 -5.85
N VAL A 38 22.69 3.13 -6.54
CA VAL A 38 22.83 1.80 -5.92
C VAL A 38 24.28 1.39 -5.67
N LEU A 39 25.27 2.13 -6.18
CA LEU A 39 26.70 1.84 -5.99
C LEU A 39 27.15 1.76 -4.52
N GLY A 40 26.43 2.44 -3.62
CA GLY A 40 26.71 2.41 -2.18
C GLY A 40 26.16 1.20 -1.43
N LEU A 41 25.43 0.31 -2.11
CA LEU A 41 24.82 -0.88 -1.52
C LEU A 41 25.69 -2.12 -1.83
N ASP A 42 25.71 -3.08 -0.91
CA ASP A 42 26.38 -4.37 -1.12
C ASP A 42 25.46 -5.30 -1.94
N VAL A 43 25.40 -5.03 -3.24
CA VAL A 43 24.52 -5.72 -4.20
C VAL A 43 25.29 -6.03 -5.48
N GLN A 44 24.90 -7.09 -6.18
CA GLN A 44 25.44 -7.36 -7.52
C GLN A 44 24.73 -6.48 -8.54
N ILE A 45 25.49 -5.80 -9.40
CA ILE A 45 24.95 -4.94 -10.46
C ILE A 45 25.20 -5.59 -11.81
N ILE A 46 24.15 -5.63 -12.65
CA ILE A 46 24.22 -6.06 -14.04
C ILE A 46 23.64 -4.96 -14.92
N GLN A 47 24.52 -4.34 -15.70
CA GLN A 47 24.09 -3.33 -16.66
C GLN A 47 23.43 -3.99 -17.87
N GLY A 48 22.15 -3.71 -18.09
CA GLY A 48 21.41 -4.28 -19.22
C GLY A 48 19.90 -4.14 -19.15
N ASN A 49 19.23 -4.50 -20.24
CA ASN A 49 17.77 -4.52 -20.29
C ASN A 49 17.24 -5.76 -19.55
N GLY A 50 16.47 -5.59 -18.47
CA GLY A 50 15.89 -6.69 -17.71
C GLY A 50 14.82 -7.52 -18.43
N ALA A 51 14.31 -7.08 -19.58
CA ALA A 51 13.49 -7.91 -20.47
C ALA A 51 14.32 -8.84 -21.37
N ASN A 52 15.65 -8.69 -21.41
CA ASN A 52 16.52 -9.53 -22.22
C ASN A 52 16.87 -10.83 -21.48
N VAL A 53 16.47 -11.97 -22.07
CA VAL A 53 16.74 -13.32 -21.56
C VAL A 53 18.21 -13.58 -21.23
N LYS A 54 19.16 -13.04 -22.02
CA LYS A 54 20.59 -13.21 -21.73
C LYS A 54 21.00 -12.48 -20.45
N VAL A 55 20.47 -11.27 -20.24
CA VAL A 55 20.71 -10.47 -19.04
C VAL A 55 20.09 -11.15 -17.82
N LEU A 56 18.86 -11.65 -17.93
CA LEU A 56 18.21 -12.41 -16.86
C LEU A 56 18.99 -13.67 -16.48
N LYS A 57 19.53 -14.40 -17.47
CA LYS A 57 20.40 -15.55 -17.22
C LYS A 57 21.71 -15.16 -16.53
N GLN A 58 22.32 -14.06 -16.95
CA GLN A 58 23.49 -13.50 -16.27
C GLN A 58 23.19 -13.10 -14.82
N ALA A 59 21.97 -12.61 -14.57
CA ALA A 59 21.46 -12.28 -13.24
C ALA A 59 21.10 -13.49 -12.37
N GLY A 60 21.23 -14.72 -12.88
CA GLY A 60 20.97 -15.92 -12.09
C GLY A 60 19.48 -16.24 -11.92
N VAL A 61 18.60 -15.77 -12.82
CA VAL A 61 17.13 -15.96 -12.71
C VAL A 61 16.70 -17.42 -12.52
N GLU A 62 17.45 -18.38 -13.05
CA GLU A 62 17.14 -19.82 -12.91
C GLU A 62 17.20 -20.31 -11.45
N LYS A 63 17.87 -19.56 -10.56
CA LYS A 63 18.01 -19.85 -9.12
C LYS A 63 17.34 -18.78 -8.25
N SER A 64 16.65 -17.81 -8.85
CA SER A 64 16.01 -16.73 -8.08
C SER A 64 14.78 -17.23 -7.34
N ASP A 65 14.62 -16.77 -6.11
CA ASP A 65 13.38 -16.95 -5.36
C ASP A 65 12.32 -15.92 -5.79
N LEU A 66 12.78 -14.72 -6.17
CA LEU A 66 11.95 -13.57 -6.45
C LEU A 66 12.56 -12.70 -7.56
N VAL A 67 11.72 -12.27 -8.50
CA VAL A 67 12.01 -11.21 -9.47
C VAL A 67 11.03 -10.07 -9.27
N VAL A 68 11.54 -8.85 -9.10
CA VAL A 68 10.76 -7.64 -8.91
C VAL A 68 11.11 -6.65 -10.01
N ALA A 69 10.18 -6.34 -10.91
CA ALA A 69 10.36 -5.38 -11.97
C ALA A 69 9.65 -4.07 -11.65
N VAL A 70 10.45 -3.01 -11.43
CA VAL A 70 10.05 -1.72 -10.86
C VAL A 70 10.65 -0.55 -11.67
N THR A 71 10.75 -0.72 -12.99
CA THR A 71 11.13 0.38 -13.89
C THR A 71 9.95 1.30 -14.17
N ASP A 72 10.20 2.46 -14.77
CA ASP A 72 9.17 3.41 -15.21
C ASP A 72 8.37 2.93 -16.43
N HIS A 73 8.69 1.75 -16.99
CA HIS A 73 8.05 1.21 -18.19
C HIS A 73 7.26 -0.04 -17.84
N ASP A 74 5.93 0.09 -17.82
CA ASP A 74 5.00 -1.01 -17.53
C ASP A 74 5.22 -2.20 -18.47
N GLU A 75 5.41 -1.95 -19.78
CA GLU A 75 5.63 -3.01 -20.77
C GLU A 75 6.92 -3.78 -20.48
N LEU A 76 7.98 -3.07 -20.05
CA LEU A 76 9.25 -3.71 -19.69
C LEU A 76 9.07 -4.56 -18.44
N ASN A 77 8.37 -4.06 -17.42
CA ASN A 77 8.11 -4.80 -16.19
C ASN A 77 7.31 -6.09 -16.45
N ILE A 78 6.26 -5.99 -17.28
CA ILE A 78 5.44 -7.13 -17.69
C ILE A 78 6.27 -8.15 -18.48
N VAL A 79 7.02 -7.71 -19.49
CA VAL A 79 7.83 -8.59 -20.34
C VAL A 79 8.97 -9.25 -19.55
N ALA A 80 9.61 -8.52 -18.64
CA ALA A 80 10.66 -9.06 -17.78
C ALA A 80 10.13 -10.18 -16.87
N CYS A 81 8.96 -9.97 -16.25
CA CYS A 81 8.30 -10.99 -15.45
C CYS A 81 7.86 -12.20 -16.28
N MET A 82 7.29 -11.99 -17.48
CA MET A 82 7.00 -13.06 -18.44
C MET A 82 8.25 -13.88 -18.79
N ALA A 83 9.36 -13.20 -19.12
CA ALA A 83 10.61 -13.84 -19.49
C ALA A 83 11.20 -14.65 -18.31
N ALA A 84 11.20 -14.10 -17.10
CA ALA A 84 11.61 -14.81 -15.89
C ALA A 84 10.76 -16.07 -15.66
N LYS A 85 9.44 -15.98 -15.86
CA LYS A 85 8.53 -17.12 -15.74
C LYS A 85 8.80 -18.19 -16.80
N LEU A 86 9.03 -17.80 -18.05
CA LEU A 86 9.36 -18.74 -19.13
C LEU A 86 10.66 -19.50 -18.85
N LEU A 87 11.65 -18.84 -18.24
CA LEU A 87 12.94 -19.45 -17.91
C LEU A 87 12.88 -20.39 -16.69
N THR A 88 12.00 -20.11 -15.73
CA THR A 88 11.95 -20.81 -14.44
C THR A 88 10.74 -21.71 -14.25
N GLY A 89 9.73 -21.63 -15.13
CA GLY A 89 8.42 -22.24 -14.92
C GLY A 89 7.76 -21.68 -13.67
N ASN A 90 7.57 -22.53 -12.66
CA ASN A 90 7.04 -22.12 -11.34
C ASN A 90 8.12 -21.93 -10.27
N GLY A 91 9.40 -21.91 -10.66
CA GLY A 91 10.55 -21.84 -9.76
C GLY A 91 10.78 -20.48 -9.07
N THR A 92 10.41 -19.37 -9.72
CA THR A 92 10.52 -18.01 -9.15
C THR A 92 9.15 -17.36 -8.99
N LYS A 93 8.99 -16.54 -7.95
CA LYS A 93 7.88 -15.59 -7.86
C LYS A 93 8.21 -14.32 -8.64
N THR A 94 7.21 -13.71 -9.27
CA THR A 94 7.36 -12.48 -10.07
C THR A 94 6.44 -11.37 -9.57
N ILE A 95 6.98 -10.16 -9.43
CA ILE A 95 6.23 -8.95 -9.06
C ILE A 95 6.51 -7.88 -10.12
N ALA A 96 5.46 -7.36 -10.76
CA ALA A 96 5.57 -6.24 -11.69
C ALA A 96 4.90 -4.99 -11.09
N MET A 97 5.62 -3.87 -11.09
CA MET A 97 5.04 -2.55 -10.90
C MET A 97 4.39 -2.10 -12.20
N VAL A 98 3.12 -1.73 -12.14
CA VAL A 98 2.33 -1.33 -13.31
C VAL A 98 1.43 -0.16 -12.92
N SER A 99 1.58 0.96 -13.63
CA SER A 99 0.84 2.19 -13.35
C SER A 99 -0.39 2.35 -14.24
N ASN A 100 -0.30 1.92 -15.50
CA ASN A 100 -1.31 2.16 -16.53
C ASN A 100 -2.63 1.42 -16.23
N PRO A 101 -3.77 2.16 -16.15
CA PRO A 101 -5.09 1.59 -15.96
C PRO A 101 -5.49 0.52 -16.97
N ASP A 102 -5.01 0.58 -18.21
CA ASP A 102 -5.34 -0.41 -19.25
C ASP A 102 -4.86 -1.82 -18.87
N TYR A 103 -3.75 -1.92 -18.15
CA TYR A 103 -3.20 -3.18 -17.65
C TYR A 103 -3.81 -3.58 -16.29
N ILE A 104 -4.26 -2.60 -15.50
CA ILE A 104 -4.79 -2.80 -14.14
C ILE A 104 -6.32 -3.03 -14.11
N ILE A 105 -7.08 -2.50 -15.05
CA ILE A 105 -8.55 -2.61 -15.10
C ILE A 105 -8.98 -3.73 -16.05
N GLY A 106 -8.07 -4.22 -16.91
CA GLY A 106 -8.29 -5.36 -17.80
C GLY A 106 -8.53 -6.70 -17.08
N PRO A 107 -9.08 -7.71 -17.79
CA PRO A 107 -9.49 -8.98 -17.20
C PRO A 107 -8.33 -9.73 -16.53
N VAL A 108 -8.56 -10.13 -15.27
CA VAL A 108 -7.62 -10.84 -14.39
C VAL A 108 -7.03 -12.11 -15.04
N THR A 109 -7.77 -12.73 -15.96
CA THR A 109 -7.34 -13.92 -16.72
C THR A 109 -6.06 -13.70 -17.52
N ILE A 110 -5.79 -12.47 -17.98
CA ILE A 110 -4.56 -12.13 -18.70
C ILE A 110 -3.35 -12.17 -17.76
N ARG A 111 -3.53 -11.91 -16.46
CA ARG A 111 -2.46 -11.77 -15.46
C ARG A 111 -1.81 -13.11 -15.13
N GLU A 112 -2.64 -14.11 -14.85
CA GLU A 112 -2.17 -15.47 -14.58
C GLU A 112 -1.57 -16.12 -15.84
N GLN A 113 -2.19 -15.88 -17.00
CA GLN A 113 -1.68 -16.39 -18.29
C GLN A 113 -0.38 -15.70 -18.73
N ALA A 114 -0.17 -14.44 -18.34
CA ALA A 114 1.07 -13.70 -18.52
C ALA A 114 2.20 -14.15 -17.57
N GLY A 115 1.96 -15.11 -16.68
CA GLY A 115 3.01 -15.60 -15.78
C GLY A 115 3.42 -14.61 -14.69
N MET A 116 2.61 -13.58 -14.42
CA MET A 116 2.84 -12.64 -13.33
C MET A 116 2.15 -13.14 -12.06
N ASN A 117 2.91 -13.31 -10.98
CA ASN A 117 2.32 -13.73 -9.71
C ASN A 117 1.63 -12.56 -8.99
N ILE A 118 2.20 -11.37 -9.04
CA ILE A 118 1.68 -10.17 -8.39
C ILE A 118 1.89 -8.98 -9.31
N MET A 119 0.86 -8.13 -9.43
CA MET A 119 0.99 -6.78 -9.98
C MET A 119 0.69 -5.76 -8.90
N ILE A 120 1.53 -4.74 -8.82
CA ILE A 120 1.41 -3.64 -7.86
C ILE A 120 1.22 -2.36 -8.65
N CYS A 121 0.16 -1.62 -8.34
CA CYS A 121 -0.06 -0.27 -8.85
C CYS A 121 0.07 0.73 -7.69
N PRO A 122 1.21 1.44 -7.57
CA PRO A 122 1.41 2.44 -6.54
C PRO A 122 0.36 3.56 -6.58
N GLU A 123 -0.04 4.01 -7.78
CA GLU A 123 -0.98 5.11 -7.97
C GLU A 123 -2.39 4.74 -7.53
N LEU A 124 -2.85 3.53 -7.84
CA LEU A 124 -4.11 3.01 -7.33
C LEU A 124 -4.07 2.80 -5.82
N SER A 125 -2.93 2.36 -5.28
CA SER A 125 -2.75 2.18 -3.84
C SER A 125 -2.85 3.53 -3.11
N LEU A 126 -2.22 4.56 -3.67
CA LEU A 126 -2.31 5.94 -3.18
C LEU A 126 -3.73 6.50 -3.32
N ALA A 127 -4.38 6.29 -4.47
CA ALA A 127 -5.76 6.73 -4.69
C ALA A 127 -6.73 6.08 -3.69
N ASN A 128 -6.55 4.79 -3.38
CA ASN A 128 -7.33 4.12 -2.33
C ASN A 128 -7.10 4.74 -0.95
N ALA A 129 -5.84 5.01 -0.57
CA ALA A 129 -5.54 5.69 0.69
C ALA A 129 -6.21 7.07 0.77
N MET A 130 -6.11 7.86 -0.30
CA MET A 130 -6.79 9.16 -0.40
C MET A 130 -8.31 9.03 -0.32
N TYR A 131 -8.89 8.06 -1.03
CA TYR A 131 -10.32 7.77 -1.00
C TYR A 131 -10.81 7.40 0.41
N GLN A 132 -10.08 6.56 1.15
CA GLN A 132 -10.45 6.19 2.52
C GLN A 132 -10.50 7.43 3.43
N ILE A 133 -9.53 8.34 3.31
CA ILE A 133 -9.50 9.61 4.06
C ILE A 133 -10.69 10.50 3.67
N LEU A 134 -11.00 10.61 2.38
CA LEU A 134 -12.12 11.42 1.88
C LEU A 134 -13.51 10.83 2.21
N SER A 135 -13.60 9.50 2.31
CA SER A 135 -14.86 8.77 2.45
C SER A 135 -15.43 8.80 3.87
N ILE A 136 -14.60 9.14 4.86
CA ILE A 136 -15.00 9.14 6.26
C ILE A 136 -14.83 10.54 6.85
N PRO A 137 -15.92 11.31 6.95
CA PRO A 137 -15.92 12.56 7.68
C PRO A 137 -15.32 12.36 9.09
N SER A 138 -14.32 13.17 9.45
CA SER A 138 -13.61 13.14 10.74
C SER A 138 -12.64 11.98 10.98
N ALA A 139 -12.41 11.08 10.00
CA ALA A 139 -11.31 10.11 10.11
C ALA A 139 -9.97 10.78 9.83
N VAL A 140 -8.97 10.43 10.64
CA VAL A 140 -7.59 10.89 10.51
C VAL A 140 -6.75 9.83 9.81
N ASP A 141 -7.03 8.55 10.06
CA ASP A 141 -6.31 7.41 9.48
C ASP A 141 -7.21 6.15 9.42
N VAL A 142 -6.97 5.27 8.44
CA VAL A 142 -7.72 4.02 8.21
C VAL A 142 -6.75 2.92 7.82
N GLN A 143 -6.71 1.86 8.63
CA GLN A 143 -5.87 0.69 8.37
C GLN A 143 -6.72 -0.59 8.30
N ASP A 144 -6.57 -1.33 7.21
CA ASP A 144 -7.20 -2.63 7.02
C ASP A 144 -6.27 -3.76 7.52
N PHE A 145 -6.87 -4.70 8.25
CA PHE A 145 -6.21 -5.91 8.72
C PHE A 145 -6.93 -7.15 8.18
N VAL A 146 -6.15 -8.21 7.94
CA VAL A 146 -6.65 -9.52 7.49
C VAL A 146 -7.58 -9.42 6.27
N GLY A 147 -7.13 -8.70 5.23
CA GLY A 147 -7.90 -8.54 3.99
C GLY A 147 -9.21 -7.77 4.15
N GLY A 148 -9.30 -6.87 5.14
CA GLY A 148 -10.47 -6.02 5.39
C GLY A 148 -11.50 -6.59 6.37
N MET A 149 -11.25 -7.77 6.96
CA MET A 149 -12.16 -8.34 7.97
C MET A 149 -12.14 -7.57 9.30
N VAL A 150 -11.04 -6.85 9.57
CA VAL A 150 -10.89 -5.99 10.74
C VAL A 150 -10.36 -4.64 10.26
N LYS A 151 -10.98 -3.56 10.72
CA LYS A 151 -10.52 -2.20 10.44
C LYS A 151 -10.12 -1.49 11.71
N MET A 152 -9.10 -0.67 11.60
CA MET A 152 -8.70 0.30 12.61
C MET A 152 -8.86 1.70 12.03
N ILE A 153 -9.59 2.57 12.72
CA ILE A 153 -9.85 3.93 12.26
C ILE A 153 -9.59 4.90 13.40
N GLU A 154 -8.79 5.92 13.13
CA GLU A 154 -8.59 7.05 14.03
C GLU A 154 -9.64 8.12 13.74
N PHE A 155 -10.41 8.52 14.75
CA PHE A 155 -11.40 9.58 14.65
C PHE A 155 -11.04 10.76 15.54
N LYS A 156 -11.19 11.98 15.02
CA LYS A 156 -11.13 13.19 15.84
C LYS A 156 -12.47 13.43 16.54
N VAL A 157 -12.44 13.54 17.86
CA VAL A 157 -13.62 13.79 18.68
C VAL A 157 -13.94 15.29 18.68
N ASN A 158 -15.16 15.64 18.26
CA ASN A 158 -15.67 17.02 18.29
C ASN A 158 -16.49 17.30 19.56
N ASP A 159 -16.77 18.59 19.82
CA ASP A 159 -17.49 19.07 21.02
C ASP A 159 -18.92 18.54 21.19
N LYS A 160 -19.50 17.92 20.14
CA LYS A 160 -20.88 17.41 20.14
C LYS A 160 -20.95 15.88 20.05
N ASN A 161 -19.82 15.20 20.18
CA ASN A 161 -19.74 13.75 20.01
C ASN A 161 -20.38 13.00 21.18
N VAL A 162 -21.02 11.86 20.88
CA VAL A 162 -21.73 11.01 21.85
C VAL A 162 -20.83 10.38 22.92
N LEU A 163 -19.51 10.30 22.66
CA LEU A 163 -18.50 9.75 23.57
C LEU A 163 -18.14 10.71 24.72
N LEU A 164 -18.49 11.99 24.61
CA LEU A 164 -18.11 12.98 25.61
C LEU A 164 -18.83 12.79 26.94
N ASN A 165 -18.15 13.19 28.03
CA ASN A 165 -18.69 13.29 29.39
C ASN A 165 -19.22 11.98 29.99
N LYS A 166 -18.79 10.82 29.46
CA LYS A 166 -19.19 9.51 29.95
C LYS A 166 -17.96 8.61 30.11
N PRO A 167 -17.87 7.82 31.18
CA PRO A 167 -16.89 6.74 31.28
C PRO A 167 -17.11 5.72 30.15
N LEU A 168 -16.03 5.22 29.54
CA LEU A 168 -16.11 4.27 28.42
C LEU A 168 -16.94 3.02 28.71
N LYS A 169 -16.93 2.52 29.95
CA LYS A 169 -17.76 1.37 30.37
C LYS A 169 -19.27 1.62 30.26
N ASN A 170 -19.70 2.87 30.22
CA ASN A 170 -21.11 3.25 30.11
C ASN A 170 -21.53 3.49 28.65
N ILE A 171 -20.62 3.31 27.69
CA ILE A 171 -20.88 3.49 26.27
C ILE A 171 -21.17 2.11 25.66
N GLN A 172 -22.29 2.01 24.94
CA GLN A 172 -22.68 0.79 24.28
C GLN A 172 -22.04 0.72 22.89
N PHE A 173 -20.90 0.04 22.80
CA PHE A 173 -20.22 -0.23 21.54
C PHE A 173 -20.94 -1.32 20.74
N PRO A 174 -21.02 -1.19 19.40
CA PRO A 174 -21.43 -2.29 18.54
C PRO A 174 -20.59 -3.55 18.77
N GLN A 175 -21.18 -4.72 18.54
CA GLN A 175 -20.50 -5.98 18.80
C GLN A 175 -19.20 -6.10 17.98
N CYS A 176 -18.14 -6.64 18.59
CA CYS A 176 -16.82 -6.77 17.96
C CYS A 176 -16.18 -5.42 17.58
N SER A 177 -16.34 -4.40 18.44
CA SER A 177 -15.60 -3.14 18.34
C SER A 177 -15.13 -2.64 19.71
N MET A 178 -14.05 -1.88 19.73
CA MET A 178 -13.55 -1.20 20.94
C MET A 178 -12.64 -0.02 20.58
N ILE A 179 -12.45 0.90 21.53
CA ILE A 179 -11.38 1.90 21.46
C ILE A 179 -10.08 1.23 21.93
N SER A 180 -9.05 1.22 21.09
CA SER A 180 -7.74 0.62 21.39
C SER A 180 -6.74 1.64 21.96
N ALA A 181 -6.84 2.90 21.55
CA ALA A 181 -5.97 3.98 22.02
C ALA A 181 -6.68 5.34 21.96
N VAL A 182 -6.24 6.28 22.78
CA VAL A 182 -6.64 7.68 22.74
C VAL A 182 -5.38 8.53 22.69
N PHE A 183 -5.23 9.33 21.63
CA PHE A 183 -4.22 10.37 21.57
C PHE A 183 -4.81 11.66 22.12
N ARG A 184 -4.17 12.18 23.16
CA ARG A 184 -4.52 13.47 23.76
C ARG A 184 -3.27 14.31 23.81
N ASP A 185 -3.27 15.40 23.07
CA ASP A 185 -2.08 16.22 22.86
C ASP A 185 -0.94 15.34 22.30
N ASP A 186 0.19 15.24 23.01
CA ASP A 186 1.35 14.41 22.62
C ASP A 186 1.38 13.03 23.33
N ASP A 187 0.37 12.72 24.14
CA ASP A 187 0.31 11.48 24.93
C ASP A 187 -0.56 10.41 24.27
N ILE A 188 -0.12 9.15 24.43
CA ILE A 188 -0.90 7.95 24.06
C ILE A 188 -1.47 7.34 25.34
N ILE A 189 -2.79 7.24 25.41
CA ILE A 189 -3.54 6.68 26.53
C ILE A 189 -4.13 5.33 26.10
N ILE A 190 -3.86 4.27 26.86
CA ILE A 190 -4.55 2.98 26.71
C ILE A 190 -5.86 3.05 27.50
N PRO A 191 -7.02 3.05 26.84
CA PRO A 191 -8.30 3.29 27.50
C PRO A 191 -8.75 2.10 28.35
N GLY A 192 -9.05 2.38 29.62
CA GLY A 192 -9.82 1.53 30.52
C GLY A 192 -11.28 1.96 30.60
N GLY A 193 -12.11 1.15 31.28
CA GLY A 193 -13.54 1.43 31.40
C GLY A 193 -13.90 2.71 32.18
N GLY A 194 -12.98 3.22 33.00
CA GLY A 194 -13.17 4.46 33.77
C GLY A 194 -12.80 5.74 33.01
N ASP A 195 -12.09 5.62 31.89
CA ASP A 195 -11.61 6.77 31.15
C ASP A 195 -12.75 7.54 30.49
N ILE A 196 -12.56 8.85 30.40
CA ILE A 196 -13.52 9.78 29.82
C ILE A 196 -12.85 10.47 28.63
N ILE A 197 -13.49 10.34 27.48
CA ILE A 197 -13.07 10.98 26.24
C ILE A 197 -13.38 12.48 26.32
N ARG A 198 -12.44 13.29 25.85
CA ARG A 198 -12.53 14.76 25.80
C ARG A 198 -12.64 15.24 24.35
N SER A 199 -13.16 16.44 24.18
CA SER A 199 -13.15 17.07 22.86
C SER A 199 -11.71 17.35 22.45
N GLY A 200 -11.42 17.16 21.16
CA GLY A 200 -10.07 17.27 20.59
C GLY A 200 -9.25 15.99 20.66
N ASP A 201 -9.62 15.01 21.51
CA ASP A 201 -8.99 13.69 21.53
C ASP A 201 -9.07 13.03 20.15
N ARG A 202 -8.06 12.24 19.79
CA ARG A 202 -8.11 11.34 18.62
C ARG A 202 -8.23 9.92 19.14
N VAL A 203 -9.36 9.27 18.85
CA VAL A 203 -9.65 7.93 19.36
C VAL A 203 -9.42 6.91 18.26
N VAL A 204 -8.64 5.87 18.56
CA VAL A 204 -8.41 4.75 17.65
C VAL A 204 -9.42 3.67 17.97
N ILE A 205 -10.21 3.30 16.97
CA ILE A 205 -11.26 2.29 17.09
C ILE A 205 -10.89 1.11 16.23
N ILE A 206 -10.92 -0.09 16.80
CA ILE A 206 -10.71 -1.35 16.08
C ILE A 206 -11.97 -2.19 16.13
N GLY A 207 -12.35 -2.80 15.02
CA GLY A 207 -13.50 -3.69 14.96
C GLY A 207 -13.77 -4.29 13.59
N LYS A 208 -14.86 -5.06 13.49
CA LYS A 208 -15.37 -5.55 12.20
C LYS A 208 -15.92 -4.42 11.35
N GLU A 209 -15.95 -4.62 10.03
CA GLU A 209 -16.45 -3.62 9.09
C GLU A 209 -17.85 -3.12 9.45
N GLU A 210 -18.78 -4.02 9.76
CA GLU A 210 -20.17 -3.66 10.07
C GLU A 210 -20.26 -2.78 11.33
N ALA A 211 -19.47 -3.13 12.36
CA ALA A 211 -19.40 -2.39 13.61
C ALA A 211 -18.79 -1.00 13.42
N ILE A 212 -17.75 -0.91 12.59
CA ILE A 212 -17.11 0.35 12.24
C ILE A 212 -18.07 1.27 11.47
N GLN A 213 -18.86 0.73 10.54
CA GLN A 213 -19.89 1.50 9.83
C GLN A 213 -20.96 2.07 10.76
N GLU A 214 -21.34 1.36 11.82
CA GLU A 214 -22.24 1.89 12.85
C GLU A 214 -21.59 3.00 13.68
N ILE A 215 -20.34 2.81 14.10
CA ILE A 215 -19.58 3.78 14.89
C ILE A 215 -19.31 5.07 14.09
N ARG A 216 -19.07 4.98 12.77
CA ARG A 216 -18.85 6.16 11.92
C ARG A 216 -19.94 7.22 12.11
N LYS A 217 -21.20 6.81 12.26
CA LYS A 217 -22.35 7.69 12.49
C LYS A 217 -22.22 8.54 13.76
N TRP A 218 -21.42 8.12 14.74
CA TRP A 218 -21.14 8.87 15.96
C TRP A 218 -20.25 10.10 15.70
N PHE A 219 -19.47 10.07 14.61
CA PHE A 219 -18.51 11.10 14.21
C PHE A 219 -18.98 11.94 13.02
N GLU A 220 -20.07 11.54 12.37
CA GLU A 220 -20.72 12.31 11.31
C GLU A 220 -21.40 13.56 11.87
N VAL A 221 -20.90 14.74 11.51
CA VAL A 221 -21.53 16.03 11.86
C VAL A 221 -22.11 16.69 10.62
N GLY A 222 -23.42 16.56 10.45
CA GLY A 222 -24.22 17.35 9.51
C GLY A 222 -23.94 17.11 8.02
N ASN A 223 -24.75 17.77 7.19
CA ASN A 223 -24.74 17.66 5.72
C ASN A 223 -23.46 18.28 5.15
N GLN A 224 -22.37 17.51 5.14
CA GLN A 224 -21.16 17.91 4.43
C GLN A 224 -21.44 17.82 2.94
N SER A 225 -21.45 18.97 2.27
CA SER A 225 -21.44 18.99 0.81
C SER A 225 -20.12 18.35 0.38
N LYS A 226 -20.18 17.13 -0.17
CA LYS A 226 -19.02 16.38 -0.67
C LYS A 226 -18.51 16.99 -1.99
N LYS A 227 -18.12 18.27 -1.95
CA LYS A 227 -17.46 18.94 -3.06
C LYS A 227 -15.96 18.68 -2.92
N VAL A 228 -15.46 17.70 -3.66
CA VAL A 228 -14.03 17.42 -3.76
C VAL A 228 -13.49 18.17 -4.98
N LEU A 229 -12.46 18.99 -4.79
CA LEU A 229 -11.69 19.59 -5.87
C LEU A 229 -10.39 18.79 -6.02
N ILE A 230 -10.22 18.13 -7.17
CA ILE A 230 -8.98 17.43 -7.52
C ILE A 230 -8.19 18.34 -8.45
N VAL A 231 -6.94 18.66 -8.07
CA VAL A 231 -6.02 19.44 -8.89
C VAL A 231 -4.95 18.51 -9.44
N GLY A 232 -5.02 18.23 -10.75
CA GLY A 232 -4.11 17.33 -11.45
C GLY A 232 -4.83 16.09 -12.01
N GLY A 233 -4.81 15.94 -13.34
CA GLY A 233 -5.43 14.83 -14.06
C GLY A 233 -4.45 13.70 -14.40
N GLY A 234 -3.42 13.48 -13.58
CA GLY A 234 -2.51 12.34 -13.75
C GLY A 234 -3.14 11.03 -13.30
N THR A 235 -2.39 9.93 -13.39
CA THR A 235 -2.85 8.56 -13.09
C THR A 235 -3.49 8.43 -11.70
N VAL A 236 -2.91 9.05 -10.67
CA VAL A 236 -3.48 9.06 -9.30
C VAL A 236 -4.84 9.76 -9.27
N GLY A 237 -4.97 10.91 -9.94
CA GLY A 237 -6.21 11.67 -10.03
C GLY A 237 -7.30 10.89 -10.79
N PHE A 238 -6.92 10.20 -11.87
CA PHE A 238 -7.81 9.30 -12.60
C PHE A 238 -8.35 8.18 -11.69
N TYR A 239 -7.48 7.43 -11.00
CA TYR A 239 -7.92 6.38 -10.08
C TYR A 239 -8.77 6.91 -8.92
N LEU A 240 -8.42 8.07 -8.38
CA LEU A 240 -9.18 8.68 -7.30
C LEU A 240 -10.60 9.06 -7.75
N VAL A 241 -10.75 9.61 -8.97
CA VAL A 241 -12.07 9.92 -9.55
C VAL A 241 -12.91 8.66 -9.73
N GLU A 242 -12.32 7.56 -10.19
CA GLU A 242 -13.03 6.28 -10.35
C GLU A 242 -13.48 5.66 -9.01
N LEU A 243 -12.79 5.98 -7.91
CA LEU A 243 -13.15 5.50 -6.58
C LEU A 243 -14.24 6.33 -5.89
N LEU A 244 -14.34 7.63 -6.19
CA LEU A 244 -15.28 8.59 -5.58
C LEU A 244 -16.73 8.37 -6.00
#